data_AF-A0A7X2SU89-F1
#
_entry.id   AF-A0A7X2SU89-F1
#
_cell.length_a   1.000
_cell.length_b   1.000
_cell.length_c   1.000
_cell.angle_alpha   90.00
_cell.angle_beta   90.00
_cell.angle_gamma   90.00
#
_symmetry.space_group_name_H-M   'P 1'
#
loop_
_entity.id
_entity.type
_entity.pdbx_description
1 polymer ?
#
loop_
_entity_poly.entity_id
_entity_poly.type
_entity_poly.pdbx_seq_one_letter_code
_entity_poly.pdbx_strand_id
1 'polypeptide(L)'
;MNSFLMKFLIKDNIILPGFMVIPFSSLFDSVRKASKKKVRYQNLKSLYINLHDFFTGASHGRPAVKDIFLTYEFIHNLKCSLPAVNAKKCIKILEMLLNESLCQKYIDPVMKDIHFVWLGPLNPNTCDFLKFWKKVNPDYTVHLWIDKKILKSGINGRMRKKHINTISVSELQTAFRTASYLYLPPPYRRKKPLRTSFIHSAFHPVLLSAKSATPEPTDGIITHDVSEVFNRFFARHFLKIYTFEVFCRKNFAAASDVFRLLLLYHRGGFYIDTDTLPGLLHYSKKFRDVVLSHIPHEDYDCREKLDVGMTNESLSLLKSCGDFAHTDFKDTAYTSFISIKDKYIQCSDIGCYPLFNKLENLKIPDGNFLIARDPIRETVFFSNFIFSSPQNEFTKNALFLLERNYQKLGLFNLISPAGMNDMLSEEFTEYFFDGFLNNSLKTLYISGPGVLINAGIINLIETYDLPSDFNRYVLLNILWKIWGTSHHSINNATGFQSAWRDKDNI
;
A
#
# COMPACT_ATOMS: atom_id res chain seq x y z
N MET A 1 7.19 -32.87 -32.70
CA MET A 1 6.22 -32.31 -31.71
C MET A 1 6.16 -30.78 -31.74
N ASN A 2 6.40 -30.15 -32.90
CA ASN A 2 6.21 -28.71 -33.10
C ASN A 2 5.24 -28.51 -34.27
N SER A 3 4.45 -27.44 -34.22
CA SER A 3 3.74 -26.82 -35.35
C SER A 3 2.27 -27.18 -35.59
N PHE A 4 1.39 -26.84 -34.64
CA PHE A 4 0.12 -26.25 -35.07
C PHE A 4 0.32 -24.73 -35.13
N LEU A 5 0.45 -24.08 -33.97
CA LEU A 5 0.69 -22.64 -33.85
C LEU A 5 1.86 -22.14 -34.72
N MET A 6 3.05 -22.77 -34.61
CA MET A 6 4.21 -22.38 -35.44
C MET A 6 3.95 -22.49 -36.95
N LYS A 7 3.17 -23.48 -37.41
CA LYS A 7 2.86 -23.64 -38.84
C LYS A 7 1.97 -22.51 -39.34
N PHE A 8 1.02 -22.06 -38.52
CA PHE A 8 0.15 -20.94 -38.84
C PHE A 8 0.91 -19.61 -38.80
N LEU A 9 1.68 -19.34 -37.73
CA LEU A 9 2.47 -18.12 -37.64
C LEU A 9 3.47 -17.99 -38.80
N ILE A 10 4.13 -19.09 -39.19
CA ILE A 10 5.01 -19.10 -40.38
C ILE A 10 4.23 -18.81 -41.67
N LYS A 11 3.03 -19.38 -41.82
CA LYS A 11 2.18 -19.12 -43.00
C LYS A 11 1.80 -17.64 -43.11
N ASP A 12 1.63 -16.98 -41.99
CA ASP A 12 1.26 -15.57 -41.90
C ASP A 12 2.51 -14.65 -41.83
N ASN A 13 3.71 -15.17 -42.14
CA ASN A 13 5.01 -14.48 -42.11
C ASN A 13 5.39 -13.87 -40.74
N ILE A 14 4.86 -14.42 -39.64
CA ILE A 14 5.17 -14.00 -38.27
C ILE A 14 6.37 -14.81 -37.77
N ILE A 15 7.54 -14.17 -37.70
CA ILE A 15 8.78 -14.77 -37.19
C ILE A 15 9.08 -14.22 -35.80
N LEU A 16 9.05 -15.09 -34.79
CA LEU A 16 9.31 -14.74 -33.39
C LEU A 16 10.32 -15.71 -32.75
N PRO A 17 11.05 -15.27 -31.71
CA PRO A 17 11.98 -16.13 -30.99
C PRO A 17 11.30 -17.38 -30.42
N GLY A 18 11.97 -18.53 -30.52
CA GLY A 18 11.42 -19.81 -30.04
C GLY A 18 11.03 -19.80 -28.56
N PHE A 19 11.77 -19.07 -27.71
CA PHE A 19 11.42 -18.95 -26.29
C PHE A 19 10.04 -18.32 -26.07
N MET A 20 9.60 -17.44 -26.97
CA MET A 20 8.29 -16.78 -26.90
C MET A 20 7.19 -17.72 -27.39
N VAL A 21 7.39 -18.43 -28.50
CA VAL A 21 6.31 -19.22 -29.14
C VAL A 21 6.13 -20.62 -28.52
N ILE A 22 7.20 -21.27 -28.07
CA ILE A 22 7.16 -22.66 -27.59
C ILE A 22 6.17 -22.85 -26.44
N PRO A 23 6.13 -21.97 -25.40
CA PRO A 23 5.18 -22.17 -24.30
C PRO A 23 3.72 -22.05 -24.72
N PHE A 24 3.40 -21.15 -25.65
CA PHE A 24 2.04 -21.04 -26.18
C PHE A 24 1.70 -22.22 -27.09
N SER A 25 2.66 -22.78 -27.83
CA SER A 25 2.43 -24.05 -28.54
C SER A 25 2.11 -25.19 -27.57
N SER A 26 2.78 -25.26 -26.42
CA SER A 26 2.47 -26.22 -25.36
C SER A 26 1.07 -25.98 -24.77
N LEU A 27 0.62 -24.72 -24.69
CA LEU A 27 -0.72 -24.37 -24.23
C LEU A 27 -1.80 -24.93 -25.17
N PHE A 28 -1.60 -24.86 -26.49
CA PHE A 28 -2.49 -25.50 -27.48
C PHE A 28 -2.64 -27.00 -27.24
N ASP A 29 -1.53 -27.70 -27.00
CA ASP A 29 -1.55 -29.13 -26.72
C ASP A 29 -2.29 -29.44 -25.41
N SER A 30 -2.09 -28.63 -24.37
CA SER A 30 -2.83 -28.74 -23.12
C SER A 30 -4.33 -28.52 -23.29
N VAL A 31 -4.75 -27.49 -24.04
CA VAL A 31 -6.16 -27.22 -24.33
C VAL A 31 -6.78 -28.35 -25.15
N ARG A 32 -6.06 -28.86 -26.15
CA ARG A 32 -6.50 -30.00 -26.96
C ARG A 32 -6.77 -31.24 -26.09
N LYS A 33 -5.89 -31.53 -25.12
CA LYS A 33 -6.04 -32.65 -24.19
C LYS A 33 -7.18 -32.44 -23.19
N ALA A 34 -7.30 -31.24 -22.62
CA ALA A 34 -8.31 -30.93 -21.60
C ALA A 34 -9.72 -30.73 -22.17
N SER A 35 -9.86 -30.32 -23.43
CA SER A 35 -11.16 -30.02 -24.02
C SER A 35 -11.94 -31.28 -24.41
N LYS A 36 -13.23 -31.32 -24.04
CA LYS A 36 -14.20 -32.29 -24.54
C LYS A 36 -14.28 -32.22 -26.07
N LYS A 37 -14.39 -33.37 -26.73
CA LYS A 37 -14.36 -33.50 -28.21
C LYS A 37 -15.33 -32.53 -28.91
N LYS A 38 -16.52 -32.31 -28.34
CA LYS A 38 -17.59 -31.44 -28.89
C LYS A 38 -17.26 -29.94 -28.95
N VAL A 39 -16.46 -29.43 -28.01
CA VAL A 39 -16.11 -27.98 -27.92
C VAL A 39 -14.63 -27.70 -28.21
N ARG A 40 -13.82 -28.75 -28.41
CA ARG A 40 -12.37 -28.65 -28.64
C ARG A 40 -12.00 -27.73 -29.80
N TYR A 41 -12.71 -27.83 -30.93
CA TYR A 41 -12.42 -26.99 -32.09
C TYR A 41 -12.68 -25.51 -31.79
N GLN A 42 -13.79 -25.19 -31.11
CA GLN A 42 -14.12 -23.82 -30.72
C GLN A 42 -13.05 -23.25 -29.77
N ASN A 43 -12.67 -24.01 -28.73
CA ASN A 43 -11.63 -23.58 -27.78
C ASN A 43 -10.27 -23.33 -28.47
N LEU A 44 -9.86 -24.22 -29.38
CA LEU A 44 -8.59 -24.05 -30.11
C LEU A 44 -8.66 -22.90 -31.12
N LYS A 45 -9.80 -22.67 -31.76
CA LYS A 45 -10.02 -21.54 -32.66
C LYS A 45 -9.95 -20.20 -31.92
N SER A 46 -10.62 -20.09 -30.77
CA SER A 46 -10.55 -18.88 -29.94
C SER A 46 -9.13 -18.63 -29.42
N LEU A 47 -8.43 -19.68 -28.96
CA LEU A 47 -7.02 -19.59 -28.56
C LEU A 47 -6.13 -19.10 -29.71
N TYR A 48 -6.37 -19.57 -30.94
CA TYR A 48 -5.63 -19.12 -32.12
C TYR A 48 -5.84 -17.65 -32.44
N ILE A 49 -7.09 -17.19 -32.51
CA ILE A 49 -7.40 -15.80 -32.87
C ILE A 49 -6.74 -14.83 -31.88
N ASN A 50 -6.91 -15.07 -30.57
CA ASN A 50 -6.33 -14.20 -29.54
C ASN A 50 -4.80 -14.17 -29.58
N LEU A 51 -4.15 -15.31 -29.83
CA LEU A 51 -2.69 -15.37 -29.90
C LEU A 51 -2.13 -14.85 -31.23
N HIS A 52 -2.87 -15.01 -32.32
CA HIS A 52 -2.47 -14.47 -33.62
C HIS A 52 -2.33 -12.95 -33.56
N ASP A 53 -3.31 -12.24 -32.99
CA ASP A 53 -3.26 -10.78 -32.89
C ASP A 53 -2.09 -10.33 -32.01
N PHE A 54 -1.90 -10.99 -30.86
CA PHE A 54 -0.76 -10.76 -29.98
C PHE A 54 0.60 -10.97 -30.69
N PHE A 55 0.76 -12.07 -31.42
CA PHE A 55 2.03 -12.38 -32.10
C PHE A 55 2.26 -11.52 -33.34
N THR A 56 1.19 -11.09 -34.02
CA THR A 56 1.26 -10.11 -35.10
C THR A 56 1.76 -8.77 -34.54
N GLY A 57 1.21 -8.29 -33.43
CA GLY A 57 1.73 -7.09 -32.77
C GLY A 57 3.20 -7.24 -32.36
N ALA A 58 3.56 -8.40 -31.79
CA ALA A 58 4.92 -8.68 -31.36
C ALA A 58 5.95 -8.69 -32.50
N SER A 59 5.60 -9.19 -33.69
CA SER A 59 6.53 -9.27 -34.83
C SER A 59 6.85 -7.90 -35.46
N HIS A 60 6.02 -6.88 -35.22
CA HIS A 60 6.24 -5.51 -35.71
C HIS A 60 7.07 -4.64 -34.75
N GLY A 61 7.72 -5.24 -33.73
CA GLY A 61 8.77 -4.56 -32.95
C GLY A 61 8.48 -4.32 -31.48
N ARG A 62 7.31 -4.72 -30.95
CA ARG A 62 6.98 -5.06 -29.54
C ARG A 62 5.45 -5.17 -29.40
N PRO A 63 4.91 -6.16 -28.66
CA PRO A 63 3.46 -6.23 -28.42
C PRO A 63 3.02 -4.99 -27.61
N ALA A 64 1.88 -4.38 -27.99
CA ALA A 64 1.34 -3.29 -27.18
C ALA A 64 0.99 -3.84 -25.79
N VAL A 65 1.14 -3.01 -24.75
CA VAL A 65 0.80 -3.43 -23.38
C VAL A 65 -0.65 -3.90 -23.28
N LYS A 66 -1.55 -3.26 -24.04
CA LYS A 66 -2.95 -3.67 -24.21
C LYS A 66 -3.08 -5.14 -24.67
N ASP A 67 -2.30 -5.55 -25.67
CA ASP A 67 -2.35 -6.93 -26.21
C ASP A 67 -1.87 -7.95 -25.17
N ILE A 68 -0.86 -7.59 -24.36
CA ILE A 68 -0.39 -8.43 -23.26
C ILE A 68 -1.52 -8.64 -22.23
N PHE A 69 -2.26 -7.58 -21.90
CA PHE A 69 -3.35 -7.62 -20.92
C PHE A 69 -4.52 -8.48 -21.42
N LEU A 70 -4.96 -8.26 -22.65
CA LEU A 70 -6.01 -9.06 -23.28
C LEU A 70 -5.62 -10.54 -23.35
N THR A 71 -4.35 -10.83 -23.66
CA THR A 71 -3.84 -12.21 -23.64
C THR A 71 -3.84 -12.80 -22.23
N TYR A 72 -3.51 -12.01 -21.21
CA TYR A 72 -3.55 -12.45 -19.81
C TYR A 72 -4.97 -12.80 -19.37
N GLU A 73 -5.94 -11.95 -19.67
CA GLU A 73 -7.36 -12.17 -19.39
C GLU A 73 -7.89 -13.41 -20.11
N PHE A 74 -7.57 -13.55 -21.40
CA PHE A 74 -7.94 -14.73 -22.17
C PHE A 74 -7.40 -16.02 -21.52
N ILE A 75 -6.11 -16.05 -21.13
CA ILE A 75 -5.51 -17.22 -20.46
C ILE A 75 -6.19 -17.48 -19.10
N HIS A 76 -6.53 -16.44 -18.36
CA HIS A 76 -7.26 -16.57 -17.10
C HIS A 76 -8.63 -17.23 -17.32
N ASN A 77 -9.43 -16.70 -18.23
CA ASN A 77 -10.77 -17.22 -18.54
C ASN A 77 -10.70 -18.66 -19.07
N LEU A 78 -9.67 -18.98 -19.86
CA LEU A 78 -9.39 -20.33 -20.32
C LEU A 78 -9.10 -21.29 -19.16
N LYS A 79 -8.31 -20.89 -18.16
CA LYS A 79 -8.05 -21.70 -16.96
C LYS A 79 -9.29 -21.91 -16.11
N CYS A 80 -10.12 -20.88 -15.93
CA CYS A 80 -11.40 -21.01 -15.22
C CYS A 80 -12.32 -22.02 -15.92
N SER A 81 -12.34 -21.99 -17.26
CA SER A 81 -13.16 -22.90 -18.07
C SER A 81 -12.56 -24.31 -18.17
N LEU A 82 -11.23 -24.44 -18.13
CA LEU A 82 -10.48 -25.68 -18.26
C LEU A 82 -9.37 -25.77 -17.19
N PRO A 83 -9.69 -26.12 -15.94
CA PRO A 83 -8.71 -26.10 -14.83
C PRO A 83 -7.49 -26.99 -15.03
N ALA A 84 -7.59 -28.05 -15.85
CA ALA A 84 -6.49 -28.95 -16.18
C ALA A 84 -5.43 -28.34 -17.13
N VAL A 85 -5.67 -27.14 -17.68
CA VAL A 85 -4.75 -26.48 -18.60
C VAL A 85 -3.60 -25.82 -17.83
N ASN A 86 -2.36 -26.24 -18.14
CA ASN A 86 -1.16 -25.62 -17.58
C ASN A 86 -0.71 -24.44 -18.44
N ALA A 87 -0.93 -23.21 -17.94
CA ALA A 87 -0.48 -21.98 -18.59
C ALA A 87 0.69 -21.28 -17.88
N LYS A 88 1.34 -21.93 -16.89
CA LYS A 88 2.35 -21.29 -16.02
C LYS A 88 3.50 -20.67 -16.81
N LYS A 89 4.00 -21.35 -17.83
CA LYS A 89 5.08 -20.84 -18.69
C LYS A 89 4.64 -19.66 -19.57
N CYS A 90 3.39 -19.65 -20.04
CA CYS A 90 2.84 -18.55 -20.83
C CYS A 90 2.69 -17.29 -19.98
N ILE A 91 2.11 -17.44 -18.77
CA ILE A 91 1.96 -16.34 -17.80
C ILE A 91 3.33 -15.72 -17.48
N LYS A 92 4.36 -16.55 -17.23
CA LYS A 92 5.72 -16.05 -16.99
C LYS A 92 6.29 -15.25 -18.17
N ILE A 93 5.99 -15.62 -19.41
CA ILE A 93 6.41 -14.86 -20.59
C ILE A 93 5.67 -13.53 -20.65
N LEU A 94 4.34 -13.53 -20.46
CA LEU A 94 3.57 -12.29 -20.44
C LEU A 94 4.07 -11.33 -19.36
N GLU A 95 4.39 -11.84 -18.16
CA GLU A 95 4.99 -11.05 -17.08
C GLU A 95 6.37 -10.48 -17.48
N MET A 96 7.22 -11.26 -18.13
CA MET A 96 8.52 -10.79 -18.60
C MET A 96 8.37 -9.68 -19.64
N LEU A 97 7.53 -9.89 -20.65
CA LEU A 97 7.27 -8.90 -21.70
C LEU A 97 6.64 -7.64 -21.12
N LEU A 98 5.73 -7.80 -20.17
CA LEU A 98 5.08 -6.68 -19.54
C LEU A 98 6.07 -5.85 -18.73
N ASN A 99 6.90 -6.49 -17.92
CA ASN A 99 7.97 -5.79 -17.20
C ASN A 99 8.89 -5.07 -18.19
N GLU A 100 9.29 -5.71 -19.28
CA GLU A 100 10.16 -5.09 -20.28
C GLU A 100 9.52 -3.85 -20.94
N SER A 101 8.23 -3.93 -21.30
CA SER A 101 7.49 -2.82 -21.90
C SER A 101 7.28 -1.64 -20.94
N LEU A 102 7.02 -1.90 -19.66
CA LEU A 102 6.77 -0.85 -18.66
C LEU A 102 8.05 -0.24 -18.07
N CYS A 103 9.13 -1.03 -18.01
CA CYS A 103 10.41 -0.59 -17.49
C CYS A 103 11.15 0.34 -18.48
N GLN A 104 10.81 0.35 -19.77
CA GLN A 104 11.48 1.25 -20.72
C GLN A 104 11.13 2.74 -20.53
N LYS A 105 10.13 3.05 -19.69
CA LYS A 105 9.71 4.41 -19.34
C LYS A 105 10.18 4.83 -17.94
N TYR A 106 11.41 4.48 -17.56
CA TYR A 106 11.93 4.93 -16.27
C TYR A 106 12.03 6.45 -16.21
N ILE A 107 11.57 7.02 -15.10
CA ILE A 107 11.86 8.40 -14.74
C ILE A 107 13.23 8.40 -14.05
N ASP A 108 14.19 9.08 -14.68
CA ASP A 108 15.47 9.41 -14.09
C ASP A 108 15.56 10.95 -13.98
N PRO A 109 15.82 11.53 -12.79
CA PRO A 109 16.01 10.87 -11.50
C PRO A 109 14.72 10.63 -10.71
N VAL A 110 14.65 9.45 -10.08
CA VAL A 110 13.67 9.12 -9.04
C VAL A 110 13.83 10.11 -7.88
N MET A 111 12.72 10.65 -7.40
CA MET A 111 12.71 11.59 -6.28
C MET A 111 13.30 10.95 -5.02
N LYS A 112 14.23 11.67 -4.38
CA LYS A 112 14.98 11.21 -3.23
C LYS A 112 14.43 11.74 -1.90
N ASP A 113 13.11 11.82 -1.80
CA ASP A 113 12.38 12.23 -0.61
C ASP A 113 11.69 11.01 0.02
N ILE A 114 11.91 10.80 1.31
CA ILE A 114 11.19 9.81 2.14
C ILE A 114 10.33 10.58 3.14
N HIS A 115 9.06 10.26 3.20
CA HIS A 115 8.04 10.93 3.97
C HIS A 115 7.40 9.99 5.00
N PHE A 116 7.49 10.38 6.27
CA PHE A 116 6.79 9.75 7.39
C PHE A 116 5.72 10.69 7.92
N VAL A 117 4.59 10.15 8.37
CA VAL A 117 3.49 10.93 8.98
C VAL A 117 3.22 10.43 10.38
N TRP A 118 3.27 11.31 11.37
CA TRP A 118 2.93 10.99 12.76
C TRP A 118 2.13 12.11 13.42
N LEU A 119 0.85 11.84 13.66
CA LEU A 119 -0.09 12.87 14.16
C LEU A 119 -0.18 12.91 15.69
N GLY A 120 0.13 11.80 16.37
CA GLY A 120 0.01 11.67 17.82
C GLY A 120 1.28 12.07 18.58
N PRO A 121 1.31 11.89 19.92
CA PRO A 121 2.52 12.05 20.72
C PRO A 121 3.65 11.14 20.19
N LEU A 122 4.84 11.70 19.94
CA LEU A 122 5.98 10.94 19.43
C LEU A 122 6.59 10.08 20.54
N ASN A 123 6.74 8.78 20.27
CA ASN A 123 7.55 7.89 21.10
C ASN A 123 9.01 7.95 20.60
N PRO A 124 10.03 8.03 21.47
CA PRO A 124 11.44 7.92 21.07
C PRO A 124 11.73 6.76 20.10
N ASN A 125 11.07 5.61 20.27
CA ASN A 125 11.24 4.45 19.39
C ASN A 125 10.82 4.71 17.94
N THR A 126 9.85 5.61 17.70
CA THR A 126 9.39 5.97 16.36
C THR A 126 10.54 6.60 15.55
N CYS A 127 11.40 7.41 16.18
CA CYS A 127 12.52 8.05 15.51
C CYS A 127 13.62 7.07 15.07
N ASP A 128 13.71 5.89 15.70
CA ASP A 128 14.71 4.88 15.34
C ASP A 128 14.47 4.30 13.94
N PHE A 129 13.20 4.10 13.56
CA PHE A 129 12.82 3.65 12.22
C PHE A 129 13.26 4.67 11.15
N LEU A 130 13.01 5.96 11.39
CA LEU A 130 13.40 7.03 10.47
C LEU A 130 14.92 7.10 10.30
N LYS A 131 15.66 7.02 11.42
CA LYS A 131 17.13 6.96 11.40
C LYS A 131 17.63 5.75 10.62
N PHE A 132 16.97 4.59 10.75
CA PHE A 132 17.34 3.40 9.99
C PHE A 132 17.17 3.59 8.49
N TRP A 133 16.04 4.15 8.05
CA TRP A 133 15.80 4.48 6.64
C TRP A 133 16.86 5.46 6.10
N LYS A 134 17.22 6.49 6.89
CA LYS A 134 18.30 7.43 6.54
C LYS A 134 19.66 6.74 6.45
N LYS A 135 19.97 5.81 7.34
CA LYS A 135 21.24 5.06 7.33
C LYS A 135 21.37 4.14 6.12
N VAL A 136 20.28 3.45 5.74
CA VAL A 136 20.26 2.55 4.58
C VAL A 136 20.25 3.33 3.26
N ASN A 137 19.64 4.52 3.24
CA ASN A 137 19.50 5.38 2.06
C ASN A 137 20.09 6.78 2.35
N PRO A 138 21.42 6.89 2.48
CA PRO A 138 22.08 8.12 2.95
C PRO A 138 21.89 9.32 2.01
N ASP A 139 21.68 9.07 0.72
CA ASP A 139 21.44 10.05 -0.33
C ASP A 139 19.98 10.55 -0.40
N TYR A 140 19.07 9.97 0.40
CA TYR A 140 17.68 10.40 0.50
C TYR A 140 17.46 11.40 1.62
N THR A 141 16.57 12.36 1.41
CA THR A 141 16.12 13.30 2.44
C THR A 141 14.94 12.68 3.19
N VAL A 142 15.02 12.64 4.52
CA VAL A 142 13.95 12.06 5.37
C VAL A 142 13.15 13.18 6.02
N HIS A 143 11.84 13.13 5.82
CA HIS A 143 10.87 14.10 6.31
C HIS A 143 9.91 13.46 7.30
N LEU A 144 9.73 14.08 8.46
CA LEU A 144 8.70 13.72 9.43
C LEU A 144 7.61 14.80 9.44
N TRP A 145 6.40 14.43 9.07
CA TRP A 145 5.23 15.30 9.06
C TRP A 145 4.42 15.11 10.34
N ILE A 146 4.25 16.21 11.09
CA ILE A 146 3.49 16.23 12.34
C ILE A 146 2.35 17.24 12.27
N ASP A 147 1.38 17.11 13.16
CA ASP A 147 0.35 18.12 13.36
C ASP A 147 0.57 18.84 14.69
N LYS A 148 1.20 20.01 14.63
CA LYS A 148 1.50 20.81 15.83
C LYS A 148 0.22 21.21 16.57
N LYS A 149 -0.94 21.27 15.92
CA LYS A 149 -2.22 21.64 16.56
C LYS A 149 -2.77 20.48 17.38
N ILE A 150 -2.70 19.25 16.86
CA ILE A 150 -3.05 18.01 17.59
C ILE A 150 -2.16 17.87 18.82
N LEU A 151 -0.84 17.98 18.63
CA LEU A 151 0.16 17.87 19.71
C LEU A 151 -0.04 18.90 20.83
N LYS A 152 -0.25 20.18 20.47
CA LYS A 152 -0.50 21.27 21.43
C LYS A 152 -1.84 21.11 22.16
N SER A 153 -2.83 20.50 21.51
CA SER A 153 -4.17 20.33 22.05
C SER A 153 -4.32 19.03 22.87
N GLY A 154 -3.29 18.18 22.93
CA GLY A 154 -3.30 16.92 23.67
C GLY A 154 -4.33 15.91 23.15
N ILE A 155 -4.66 15.98 21.85
CA ILE A 155 -5.64 15.07 21.24
C ILE A 155 -4.97 13.70 21.08
N ASN A 156 -5.62 12.66 21.60
CA ASN A 156 -5.14 11.28 21.50
C ASN A 156 -5.98 10.48 20.50
N GLY A 157 -5.33 9.61 19.74
CA GLY A 157 -5.90 8.85 18.62
C GLY A 157 -6.73 7.62 19.01
N ARG A 158 -7.45 7.66 20.15
CA ARG A 158 -8.42 6.61 20.52
C ARG A 158 -9.62 7.21 21.23
N MET A 159 -10.82 6.81 20.79
CA MET A 159 -12.04 7.02 21.57
C MET A 159 -11.96 6.19 22.87
N ARG A 160 -12.45 6.73 23.99
CA ARG A 160 -12.50 6.01 25.28
C ARG A 160 -13.85 5.33 25.39
N LYS A 161 -13.89 4.05 25.81
CA LYS A 161 -15.09 3.19 25.98
C LYS A 161 -16.19 3.73 26.93
N LYS A 162 -16.09 4.95 27.46
CA LYS A 162 -17.10 5.48 28.39
C LYS A 162 -18.34 5.95 27.62
N HIS A 163 -19.38 5.10 27.64
CA HIS A 163 -20.82 5.40 27.46
C HIS A 163 -21.30 5.98 26.10
N ILE A 164 -20.50 5.95 25.03
CA ILE A 164 -20.98 6.36 23.70
C ILE A 164 -21.55 5.15 22.97
N ASN A 165 -22.83 4.88 23.14
CA ASN A 165 -23.55 3.87 22.34
C ASN A 165 -24.39 4.51 21.21
N THR A 166 -24.51 5.84 21.22
CA THR A 166 -25.30 6.62 20.26
C THR A 166 -24.52 7.87 19.86
N ILE A 167 -24.67 8.28 18.59
CA ILE A 167 -24.03 9.49 18.03
C ILE A 167 -25.13 10.50 17.76
N SER A 168 -25.04 11.68 18.35
CA SER A 168 -25.93 12.79 17.98
C SER A 168 -25.34 13.61 16.82
N VAL A 169 -26.17 13.92 15.82
CA VAL A 169 -25.83 14.85 14.72
C VAL A 169 -25.37 16.20 15.27
N SER A 170 -26.01 16.70 16.35
CA SER A 170 -25.66 18.00 16.94
C SER A 170 -24.29 17.99 17.62
N GLU A 171 -23.88 16.85 18.20
CA GLU A 171 -22.55 16.67 18.79
C GLU A 171 -21.47 16.63 17.71
N LEU A 172 -21.72 15.91 16.61
CA LEU A 172 -20.83 15.89 15.45
C LEU A 172 -20.64 17.30 14.87
N GLN A 173 -21.72 18.04 14.66
CA GLN A 173 -21.67 19.42 14.18
C GLN A 173 -20.88 20.32 15.13
N THR A 174 -21.01 20.13 16.45
CA THR A 174 -20.24 20.87 17.45
C THR A 174 -18.76 20.52 17.40
N ALA A 175 -18.41 19.24 17.26
CA ALA A 175 -17.03 18.79 17.06
C ALA A 175 -16.42 19.40 15.78
N PHE A 176 -17.16 19.41 14.66
CA PHE A 176 -16.73 20.05 13.42
C PHE A 176 -16.53 21.56 13.53
N ARG A 177 -17.45 22.26 14.19
CA ARG A 177 -17.30 23.71 14.45
C ARG A 177 -16.05 23.99 15.26
N THR A 178 -15.75 23.14 16.24
CA THR A 178 -14.54 23.21 17.07
C THR A 178 -13.28 22.94 16.25
N ALA A 179 -13.27 21.90 15.42
CA ALA A 179 -12.16 21.58 14.53
C ALA A 179 -11.90 22.70 13.51
N SER A 180 -12.96 23.27 12.93
CA SER A 180 -12.88 24.39 12.00
C SER A 180 -12.21 25.62 12.64
N TYR A 181 -12.46 25.88 13.92
CA TYR A 181 -11.80 26.97 14.66
C TYR A 181 -10.28 26.79 14.79
N LEU A 182 -9.82 25.53 14.94
CA LEU A 182 -8.41 25.18 15.06
C LEU A 182 -7.69 25.22 13.70
N TYR A 183 -8.34 24.80 12.61
CA TYR A 183 -7.68 24.63 11.32
C TYR A 183 -7.86 25.78 10.32
N LEU A 184 -8.96 26.52 10.35
CA LEU A 184 -9.20 27.58 9.36
C LEU A 184 -8.50 28.90 9.76
N PRO A 185 -7.74 29.53 8.84
CA PRO A 185 -7.20 30.87 9.07
C PRO A 185 -8.31 31.94 9.02
N PRO A 186 -8.12 33.12 9.64
CA PRO A 186 -9.02 34.26 9.46
C PRO A 186 -9.17 34.63 7.96
N PRO A 187 -10.35 35.09 7.48
CA PRO A 187 -11.58 35.38 8.23
C PRO A 187 -12.51 34.17 8.41
N TYR A 188 -12.16 33.00 7.87
CA TYR A 188 -12.97 31.78 7.95
C TYR A 188 -13.01 31.18 9.36
N ARG A 189 -12.21 31.72 10.28
CA ARG A 189 -12.23 31.41 11.70
C ARG A 189 -13.54 31.89 12.32
N ARG A 190 -14.47 30.96 12.55
CA ARG A 190 -15.71 31.22 13.31
C ARG A 190 -15.36 31.69 14.73
N LYS A 191 -16.28 32.39 15.41
CA LYS A 191 -16.08 32.82 16.81
C LYS A 191 -15.62 31.64 17.67
N LYS A 192 -14.66 31.88 18.57
CA LYS A 192 -14.20 30.89 19.56
C LYS A 192 -15.44 30.35 20.30
N PRO A 193 -15.65 29.02 20.37
CA PRO A 193 -16.78 28.47 21.13
C PRO A 193 -16.70 28.94 22.59
N LEU A 194 -17.84 29.27 23.21
CA LEU A 194 -17.87 29.69 24.61
C LEU A 194 -17.27 28.57 25.49
N ARG A 195 -16.47 28.97 26.49
CA ARG A 195 -15.69 28.08 27.39
C ARG A 195 -16.52 26.97 28.05
N THR A 196 -17.83 27.17 28.21
CA THR A 196 -18.80 26.23 28.78
C THR A 196 -19.24 25.11 27.82
N SER A 197 -19.04 25.27 26.50
CA SER A 197 -19.35 24.24 25.49
C SER A 197 -18.22 23.23 25.23
N PHE A 198 -17.04 23.43 25.82
CA PHE A 198 -15.87 22.57 25.66
C PHE A 198 -15.87 21.32 26.55
N ILE A 199 -16.79 21.24 27.53
CA ILE A 199 -16.70 20.27 28.64
C ILE A 199 -17.73 19.12 28.52
N HIS A 200 -18.77 19.25 27.68
CA HIS A 200 -19.92 18.34 27.73
C HIS A 200 -20.11 17.33 26.58
N SER A 201 -19.44 17.45 25.43
CA SER A 201 -19.60 16.43 24.37
C SER A 201 -18.73 15.20 24.63
N ALA A 202 -19.32 14.01 24.49
CA ALA A 202 -18.64 12.72 24.67
C ALA A 202 -17.46 12.52 23.68
N PHE A 203 -17.40 13.34 22.64
CA PHE A 203 -16.37 13.36 21.61
C PHE A 203 -15.15 14.24 21.95
N HIS A 204 -15.14 14.98 23.06
CA HIS A 204 -14.04 15.92 23.31
C HIS A 204 -12.67 15.23 23.50
N PRO A 205 -11.59 15.85 22.98
CA PRO A 205 -10.25 15.53 23.43
C PRO A 205 -10.16 15.88 24.91
N VAL A 206 -9.71 14.94 25.74
CA VAL A 206 -9.25 15.33 27.07
C VAL A 206 -8.08 16.26 26.81
N LEU A 207 -8.25 17.56 27.09
CA LEU A 207 -7.16 18.52 27.23
C LEU A 207 -6.33 18.07 28.44
N LEU A 208 -5.54 17.02 28.26
CA LEU A 208 -4.46 16.74 29.17
C LEU A 208 -3.50 17.92 29.02
N SER A 209 -3.20 18.60 30.12
CA SER A 209 -2.05 19.49 30.21
C SER A 209 -0.77 18.64 30.15
N ALA A 210 -0.60 17.86 29.09
CA ALA A 210 0.65 17.20 28.81
C ALA A 210 1.54 18.26 28.15
N LYS A 211 2.66 18.59 28.79
CA LYS A 211 3.82 19.13 28.10
C LYS A 211 4.24 18.07 27.07
N SER A 212 3.60 18.01 25.92
CA SER A 212 4.12 17.21 24.80
C SER A 212 5.35 17.96 24.32
N ALA A 213 6.52 17.41 24.60
CA ALA A 213 7.76 17.94 24.09
C ALA A 213 7.63 18.00 22.56
N THR A 214 7.72 19.20 21.99
CA THR A 214 7.97 19.33 20.56
C THR A 214 9.25 18.56 20.27
N PRO A 215 9.26 17.67 19.26
CA PRO A 215 10.44 16.85 18.99
C PRO A 215 11.64 17.77 18.78
N GLU A 216 12.74 17.47 19.46
CA GLU A 216 14.02 18.08 19.11
C GLU A 216 14.40 17.60 17.70
N PRO A 217 15.01 18.48 16.88
CA PRO A 217 15.51 18.09 15.57
C PRO A 217 16.43 16.88 15.74
N THR A 218 16.08 15.77 15.09
CA THR A 218 16.97 14.61 15.03
C THR A 218 17.90 14.79 13.85
N ASP A 219 19.20 14.58 14.03
CA ASP A 219 20.20 14.75 12.98
C ASP A 219 19.78 14.04 11.68
N GLY A 220 19.74 14.79 10.58
CA GLY A 220 19.38 14.29 9.26
C GLY A 220 17.89 14.06 8.98
N ILE A 221 16.99 14.41 9.91
CA ILE A 221 15.53 14.31 9.73
C ILE A 221 14.90 15.71 9.76
N ILE A 222 14.19 16.08 8.69
CA ILE A 222 13.50 17.37 8.57
C ILE A 222 12.06 17.24 9.08
N THR A 223 11.68 18.05 10.07
CA THR A 223 10.31 18.03 10.62
C THR A 223 9.45 19.12 9.99
N HIS A 224 8.28 18.74 9.48
CA HIS A 224 7.30 19.61 8.84
C HIS A 224 5.97 19.63 9.58
N ASP A 225 5.20 20.70 9.40
CA ASP A 225 3.81 20.75 9.87
C ASP A 225 2.82 20.44 8.74
N VAL A 226 1.78 19.66 9.02
CA VAL A 226 0.74 19.32 8.03
C VAL A 226 0.07 20.55 7.40
N SER A 227 0.05 21.70 8.09
CA SER A 227 -0.52 22.94 7.53
C SER A 227 0.22 23.42 6.28
N GLU A 228 1.49 23.08 6.08
CA GLU A 228 2.24 23.42 4.87
C GLU A 228 1.55 22.87 3.61
N VAL A 229 0.97 21.66 3.69
CA VAL A 229 0.20 21.06 2.59
C VAL A 229 -1.24 21.57 2.59
N PHE A 230 -1.92 21.60 3.73
CA PHE A 230 -3.32 22.04 3.80
C PHE A 230 -3.56 23.51 3.43
N ASN A 231 -2.53 24.36 3.52
CA ASN A 231 -2.62 25.76 3.09
C ASN A 231 -2.73 25.89 1.55
N ARG A 232 -2.36 24.85 0.79
CA ARG A 232 -2.49 24.80 -0.66
C ARG A 232 -3.96 24.68 -1.07
N PHE A 233 -4.34 25.36 -2.16
CA PHE A 233 -5.73 25.43 -2.61
C PHE A 233 -6.35 24.04 -2.86
N PHE A 234 -5.62 23.14 -3.54
CA PHE A 234 -6.10 21.78 -3.83
C PHE A 234 -6.36 20.94 -2.57
N ALA A 235 -5.71 21.23 -1.45
CA ALA A 235 -5.85 20.44 -0.22
C ALA A 235 -7.01 20.92 0.68
N ARG A 236 -7.55 22.11 0.44
CA ARG A 236 -8.53 22.75 1.35
C ARG A 236 -9.85 21.99 1.46
N HIS A 237 -10.30 21.33 0.39
CA HIS A 237 -11.55 20.56 0.44
C HIS A 237 -11.40 19.27 1.27
N PHE A 238 -10.21 18.66 1.25
CA PHE A 238 -9.88 17.50 2.09
C PHE A 238 -9.70 17.82 3.57
N LEU A 239 -9.52 19.09 3.94
CA LEU A 239 -9.38 19.48 5.34
C LEU A 239 -10.62 19.09 6.17
N LYS A 240 -11.82 19.09 5.58
CA LYS A 240 -13.04 18.62 6.24
C LYS A 240 -12.98 17.13 6.57
N ILE A 241 -12.47 16.33 5.63
CA ILE A 241 -12.28 14.89 5.80
C ILE A 241 -11.20 14.62 6.87
N TYR A 242 -10.04 15.27 6.75
CA TYR A 242 -8.96 15.12 7.71
C TYR A 242 -9.40 15.50 9.13
N THR A 243 -10.08 16.64 9.29
CA THR A 243 -10.57 17.08 10.60
C THR A 243 -11.68 16.19 11.16
N PHE A 244 -12.53 15.60 10.31
CA PHE A 244 -13.48 14.58 10.76
C PHE A 244 -12.77 13.40 11.42
N GLU A 245 -11.77 12.84 10.74
CA GLU A 245 -11.03 11.68 11.23
C GLU A 245 -10.27 12.00 12.52
N VAL A 246 -9.67 13.19 12.62
CA VAL A 246 -8.94 13.62 13.82
C VAL A 246 -9.86 13.89 15.01
N PHE A 247 -10.94 14.65 14.81
CA PHE A 247 -11.74 15.19 15.92
C PHE A 247 -12.97 14.36 16.27
N CYS A 248 -13.63 13.81 15.27
CA CYS A 248 -14.88 13.08 15.47
C CYS A 248 -14.61 11.59 15.72
N ARG A 249 -13.84 10.94 14.83
CA ARG A 249 -13.50 9.51 14.98
C ARG A 249 -12.26 9.26 15.83
N LYS A 250 -11.38 10.26 15.97
CA LYS A 250 -10.04 10.10 16.58
C LYS A 250 -9.24 8.97 15.93
N ASN A 251 -9.46 8.74 14.64
CA ASN A 251 -8.77 7.72 13.86
C ASN A 251 -7.58 8.37 13.14
N PHE A 252 -6.42 8.36 13.79
CA PHE A 252 -5.21 8.95 13.23
C PHE A 252 -4.65 8.15 12.03
N ALA A 253 -4.99 6.86 11.90
CA ALA A 253 -4.62 6.09 10.72
C ALA A 253 -5.38 6.61 9.49
N ALA A 254 -6.71 6.75 9.58
CA ALA A 254 -7.53 7.33 8.52
C ALA A 254 -7.14 8.78 8.19
N ALA A 255 -6.84 9.60 9.21
CA ALA A 255 -6.34 10.97 8.98
C ALA A 255 -4.98 10.97 8.25
N SER A 256 -4.10 10.03 8.60
CA SER A 256 -2.81 9.83 7.91
C SER A 256 -2.99 9.34 6.47
N ASP A 257 -3.99 8.49 6.18
CA ASP A 257 -4.34 8.08 4.81
C ASP A 257 -4.74 9.29 3.93
N VAL A 258 -5.54 10.21 4.45
CA VAL A 258 -5.89 11.45 3.74
C VAL A 258 -4.64 12.29 3.47
N PHE A 259 -3.83 12.50 4.50
CA PHE A 259 -2.67 13.38 4.41
C PHE A 259 -1.57 12.82 3.51
N ARG A 260 -1.28 11.50 3.56
CA ARG A 260 -0.24 10.88 2.73
C ARG A 260 -0.53 11.01 1.24
N LEU A 261 -1.79 10.90 0.81
CA LEU A 261 -2.17 11.09 -0.59
C LEU A 261 -1.99 12.54 -1.04
N LEU A 262 -2.39 13.50 -0.21
CA LEU A 262 -2.18 14.93 -0.49
C LEU A 262 -0.69 15.28 -0.59
N LEU A 263 0.11 14.72 0.32
CA LEU A 263 1.54 14.89 0.35
C LEU A 263 2.20 14.34 -0.91
N LEU A 264 1.89 13.09 -1.27
CA LEU A 264 2.43 12.44 -2.47
C LEU A 264 1.98 13.16 -3.76
N TYR A 265 0.73 13.63 -3.83
CA TYR A 265 0.27 14.42 -4.96
C TYR A 265 1.06 15.74 -5.09
N HIS A 266 1.39 16.38 -3.97
CA HIS A 266 2.10 17.65 -3.97
C HIS A 266 3.59 17.51 -4.26
N ARG A 267 4.26 16.59 -3.57
CA ARG A 267 5.73 16.49 -3.51
C ARG A 267 6.30 15.29 -4.25
N GLY A 268 5.51 14.23 -4.42
CA GLY A 268 6.01 12.93 -4.86
C GLY A 268 6.89 12.26 -3.80
N GLY A 269 7.72 11.31 -4.24
CA GLY A 269 8.65 10.57 -3.39
C GLY A 269 8.06 9.32 -2.76
N PHE A 270 8.68 8.86 -1.68
CA PHE A 270 8.29 7.67 -0.94
C PHE A 270 7.53 8.06 0.33
N TYR A 271 6.32 7.56 0.51
CA TYR A 271 5.64 7.53 1.79
C TYR A 271 5.92 6.21 2.50
N ILE A 272 6.24 6.27 3.79
CA ILE A 272 6.52 5.10 4.63
C ILE A 272 5.89 5.29 6.02
N ASP A 273 5.14 4.30 6.51
CA ASP A 273 4.63 4.30 7.89
C ASP A 273 5.81 4.22 8.88
N THR A 274 5.64 4.83 10.05
CA THR A 274 6.72 4.93 11.05
C THR A 274 7.11 3.61 11.72
N ASP A 275 6.31 2.56 11.54
CA ASP A 275 6.56 1.20 12.01
C ASP A 275 7.08 0.27 10.89
N THR A 276 7.43 0.84 9.74
CA THR A 276 7.94 0.09 8.57
C THR A 276 9.45 0.24 8.44
N LEU A 277 10.14 -0.86 8.12
CA LEU A 277 11.58 -0.91 7.84
C LEU A 277 11.85 -1.19 6.35
N PRO A 278 13.08 -0.97 5.87
CA PRO A 278 13.52 -1.49 4.59
C PRO A 278 13.28 -3.01 4.51
N GLY A 279 12.93 -3.49 3.33
CA GLY A 279 12.68 -4.91 3.12
C GLY A 279 13.99 -5.67 3.15
N LEU A 280 14.00 -6.84 3.76
CA LEU A 280 15.18 -7.69 3.80
C LEU A 280 15.45 -8.29 2.41
N LEU A 281 16.73 -8.49 2.07
CA LEU A 281 17.22 -9.13 0.85
C LEU A 281 16.96 -10.64 0.81
N HIS A 282 16.04 -11.13 1.65
CA HIS A 282 15.63 -12.53 1.77
C HIS A 282 15.15 -13.15 0.47
N TYR A 283 14.65 -12.33 -0.45
CA TYR A 283 14.20 -12.78 -1.77
C TYR A 283 15.33 -12.91 -2.79
N SER A 284 16.56 -12.53 -2.46
CA SER A 284 17.71 -12.88 -3.28
C SER A 284 17.82 -14.41 -3.37
N LYS A 285 18.15 -14.91 -4.57
CA LYS A 285 18.29 -16.35 -4.81
C LYS A 285 19.27 -16.99 -3.82
N LYS A 286 20.37 -16.28 -3.52
CA LYS A 286 21.40 -16.71 -2.56
C LYS A 286 20.86 -16.89 -1.14
N PHE A 287 20.06 -15.96 -0.62
CA PHE A 287 19.46 -16.11 0.72
C PHE A 287 18.42 -17.24 0.74
N ARG A 288 17.60 -17.38 -0.31
CA ARG A 288 16.65 -18.49 -0.44
C ARG A 288 17.34 -19.85 -0.43
N ASP A 289 18.37 -20.01 -1.24
CA ASP A 289 19.05 -21.29 -1.44
C ASP A 289 19.86 -21.71 -0.20
N VAL A 290 20.38 -20.75 0.58
CA VAL A 290 21.24 -21.01 1.74
C VAL A 290 20.47 -21.03 3.07
N VAL A 291 19.57 -20.07 3.29
CA VAL A 291 18.91 -19.86 4.58
C VAL A 291 17.50 -20.45 4.60
N LEU A 292 16.67 -20.10 3.61
CA LEU A 292 15.26 -20.54 3.60
C LEU A 292 15.08 -22.01 3.20
N SER A 293 16.06 -22.63 2.55
CA SER A 293 16.06 -24.08 2.26
C SER A 293 16.08 -24.95 3.51
N HIS A 294 16.53 -24.41 4.65
CA HIS A 294 16.58 -25.09 5.94
C HIS A 294 15.33 -24.81 6.80
N ILE A 295 14.41 -23.96 6.33
CA ILE A 295 13.15 -23.64 7.01
C ILE A 295 12.01 -24.29 6.22
N PRO A 296 11.16 -25.13 6.83
CA PRO A 296 10.02 -25.75 6.15
C PRO A 296 9.21 -24.71 5.37
N HIS A 297 8.93 -24.99 4.09
CA HIS A 297 8.26 -24.06 3.19
C HIS A 297 6.84 -23.67 3.64
N GLU A 298 6.23 -24.50 4.48
CA GLU A 298 4.85 -24.39 4.94
C GLU A 298 4.69 -23.61 6.26
N ASP A 299 5.80 -23.25 6.92
CA ASP A 299 5.77 -22.54 8.19
C ASP A 299 5.93 -21.02 7.98
N TYR A 300 4.81 -20.39 7.61
CA TYR A 300 4.70 -18.94 7.43
C TYR A 300 5.11 -18.19 8.72
N ASP A 301 4.73 -18.73 9.88
CA ASP A 301 5.05 -18.15 11.19
C ASP A 301 6.56 -18.15 11.44
N CYS A 302 7.29 -19.21 11.06
CA CYS A 302 8.75 -19.24 11.21
C CYS A 302 9.47 -18.18 10.35
N ARG A 303 8.97 -17.89 9.15
CA ARG A 303 9.56 -16.85 8.28
C ARG A 303 9.28 -15.46 8.82
N GLU A 304 8.07 -15.22 9.32
CA GLU A 304 7.72 -13.94 9.93
C GLU A 304 8.53 -13.70 11.22
N LYS A 305 8.70 -14.73 12.05
CA LYS A 305 9.56 -14.68 13.25
C LYS A 305 11.03 -14.41 12.91
N LEU A 306 11.54 -14.98 11.81
CA LEU A 306 12.90 -14.71 11.32
C LEU A 306 13.07 -13.22 10.95
N ASP A 307 12.13 -12.69 10.16
CA ASP A 307 12.14 -11.27 9.77
C ASP A 307 12.11 -10.36 11.00
N VAL A 308 11.30 -10.71 12.02
CA VAL A 308 11.24 -9.98 13.30
C VAL A 308 12.58 -10.02 14.04
N GLY A 309 13.19 -11.21 14.15
CA GLY A 309 14.49 -11.36 14.80
C GLY A 309 15.55 -10.47 14.14
N MET A 310 15.62 -10.50 12.82
CA MET A 310 16.60 -9.72 12.05
C MET A 310 16.36 -8.21 12.09
N THR A 311 15.10 -7.78 12.00
CA THR A 311 14.76 -6.36 12.10
C THR A 311 15.02 -5.81 13.49
N ASN A 312 14.68 -6.57 14.54
CA ASN A 312 14.93 -6.16 15.93
C ASN A 312 16.43 -6.07 16.26
N GLU A 313 17.24 -7.04 15.81
CA GLU A 313 18.72 -6.99 15.98
C GLU A 313 19.32 -5.81 15.20
N SER A 314 18.82 -5.53 14.00
CA SER A 314 19.28 -4.36 13.22
C SER A 314 18.95 -3.04 13.91
N LEU A 315 17.78 -2.95 14.55
CA LEU A 315 17.36 -1.79 15.34
C LEU A 315 18.15 -1.67 16.65
N SER A 316 18.50 -2.77 17.33
CA SER A 316 19.33 -2.71 18.55
C SER A 316 20.74 -2.21 18.24
N LEU A 317 21.32 -2.63 17.12
CA LEU A 317 22.63 -2.19 16.65
C LEU A 317 22.68 -0.70 16.26
N LEU A 318 21.55 -0.08 15.91
CA LEU A 318 21.48 1.38 15.73
C LEU A 318 21.62 2.16 17.04
N LYS A 319 21.19 1.59 18.17
CA LYS A 319 21.16 2.28 19.47
C LYS A 319 22.52 2.31 20.16
N SER A 320 23.48 1.50 19.72
CA SER A 320 24.83 1.31 20.26
C SER A 320 24.97 0.95 21.76
N CYS A 321 23.98 1.17 22.63
CA CYS A 321 24.06 1.01 24.08
C CYS A 321 22.69 0.70 24.73
N GLY A 322 21.88 -0.20 24.17
CA GLY A 322 20.63 -0.57 24.82
C GLY A 322 19.94 -1.77 24.21
N ASP A 323 19.65 -2.75 25.06
CA ASP A 323 18.81 -3.89 24.74
C ASP A 323 17.45 -3.39 24.24
N PHE A 324 17.18 -3.59 22.94
CA PHE A 324 15.79 -3.72 22.54
C PHE A 324 15.33 -4.99 23.23
N ALA A 325 14.31 -4.88 24.09
CA ALA A 325 13.76 -6.02 24.80
C ALA A 325 13.62 -7.15 23.79
N HIS A 326 14.43 -8.20 23.95
CA HIS A 326 14.21 -9.45 23.27
C HIS A 326 12.75 -9.77 23.55
N THR A 327 11.88 -9.59 22.55
CA THR A 327 10.60 -10.26 22.60
C THR A 327 10.98 -11.71 22.78
N ASP A 328 10.64 -12.25 23.96
CA ASP A 328 11.02 -13.56 24.49
C ASP A 328 10.49 -14.67 23.54
N PHE A 329 11.01 -14.71 22.31
CA PHE A 329 10.87 -15.85 21.43
C PHE A 329 11.89 -16.87 21.93
N LYS A 330 11.63 -17.46 23.11
CA LYS A 330 12.25 -18.70 23.58
C LYS A 330 11.73 -19.89 22.77
N ASP A 331 11.60 -19.72 21.47
CA ASP A 331 11.08 -20.72 20.55
C ASP A 331 12.24 -21.27 19.73
N THR A 332 12.16 -22.55 19.42
CA THR A 332 13.05 -23.31 18.54
C THR A 332 13.41 -22.58 17.23
N ALA A 333 12.50 -21.76 16.71
CA ALA A 333 12.72 -20.90 15.55
C ALA A 333 13.79 -19.81 15.78
N TYR A 334 13.85 -19.19 16.96
CA TYR A 334 14.86 -18.17 17.28
C TYR A 334 16.24 -18.81 17.48
N THR A 335 16.31 -19.97 18.12
CA THR A 335 17.57 -20.74 18.23
C THR A 335 18.07 -21.17 16.85
N SER A 336 17.15 -21.55 15.95
CA SER A 336 17.48 -21.85 14.55
C SER A 336 17.98 -20.61 13.80
N PHE A 337 17.40 -19.43 14.06
CA PHE A 337 17.89 -18.16 13.54
C PHE A 337 19.31 -17.86 14.01
N ILE A 338 19.60 -17.93 15.32
CA ILE A 338 20.95 -17.68 15.85
C ILE A 338 21.97 -18.64 15.22
N SER A 339 21.63 -19.93 15.10
CA SER A 339 22.47 -20.93 14.42
C SER A 339 22.74 -20.59 12.94
N ILE A 340 21.71 -20.18 12.20
CA ILE A 340 21.84 -19.75 10.79
C ILE A 340 22.67 -18.46 10.70
N LYS A 341 22.43 -17.51 11.60
CA LYS A 341 23.13 -16.22 11.66
C LYS A 341 24.61 -16.44 11.88
N ASP A 342 24.98 -17.17 12.93
CA ASP A 342 26.37 -17.40 13.28
C ASP A 342 27.12 -18.18 12.18
N LYS A 343 26.40 -19.03 11.44
CA LYS A 343 26.96 -19.83 10.34
C LYS A 343 27.08 -19.08 9.01
N TYR A 344 26.16 -18.18 8.68
CA TYR A 344 26.03 -17.62 7.33
C TYR A 344 26.05 -16.09 7.27
N ILE A 345 25.89 -15.40 8.41
CA ILE A 345 25.82 -13.95 8.51
C ILE A 345 26.95 -13.49 9.45
N GLN A 346 28.15 -13.30 8.88
CA GLN A 346 29.30 -12.72 9.59
C GLN A 346 29.10 -11.20 9.74
N CYS A 347 28.21 -10.78 10.63
CA CYS A 347 28.01 -9.37 10.98
C CYS A 347 29.14 -8.86 11.88
N SER A 348 30.34 -8.69 11.32
CA SER A 348 31.47 -8.13 12.08
C SER A 348 31.75 -6.65 11.84
N ASP A 349 31.16 -6.02 10.82
CA ASP A 349 31.24 -4.56 10.65
C ASP A 349 29.87 -3.98 10.24
N ILE A 350 29.29 -3.22 11.17
CA ILE A 350 28.10 -2.36 11.00
C ILE A 350 26.83 -3.19 10.68
N GLY A 351 25.97 -3.41 11.68
CA GLY A 351 24.86 -4.38 11.66
C GLY A 351 24.00 -4.47 10.39
N CYS A 352 23.85 -5.69 9.85
CA CYS A 352 22.86 -6.19 8.89
C CYS A 352 22.43 -5.32 7.68
N TYR A 353 22.87 -4.06 7.50
CA TYR A 353 22.48 -3.16 6.41
C TYR A 353 22.79 -3.71 5.01
N PRO A 354 23.82 -4.56 4.75
CA PRO A 354 24.00 -5.20 3.46
C PRO A 354 22.89 -6.22 3.14
N LEU A 355 22.02 -6.53 4.11
CA LEU A 355 20.87 -7.41 3.98
C LEU A 355 19.57 -6.64 3.77
N PHE A 356 19.58 -5.31 3.66
CA PHE A 356 18.39 -4.52 3.40
C PHE A 356 18.36 -3.96 2.00
N ASN A 357 17.16 -3.92 1.42
CA ASN A 357 16.92 -3.29 0.13
C ASN A 357 17.07 -1.77 0.26
N LYS A 358 17.87 -1.21 -0.63
CA LYS A 358 17.90 0.24 -0.85
C LYS A 358 16.83 0.65 -1.85
N LEU A 359 16.33 1.89 -1.70
CA LEU A 359 15.34 2.47 -2.59
C LEU A 359 15.87 2.70 -4.00
N GLU A 360 17.18 2.94 -4.17
CA GLU A 360 17.81 3.10 -5.49
C GLU A 360 17.65 1.87 -6.40
N ASN A 361 17.43 0.68 -5.80
CA ASN A 361 17.24 -0.56 -6.54
C ASN A 361 15.80 -0.78 -7.01
N LEU A 362 14.86 0.10 -6.61
CA LEU A 362 13.46 -0.05 -6.95
C LEU A 362 13.20 0.27 -8.42
N LYS A 363 12.59 -0.68 -9.11
CA LYS A 363 12.00 -0.46 -10.43
C LYS A 363 10.61 0.11 -10.23
N ILE A 364 10.40 1.34 -10.71
CA ILE A 364 9.09 2.00 -10.72
C ILE A 364 8.54 1.89 -12.15
N PRO A 365 7.54 1.04 -12.40
CA PRO A 365 6.96 0.88 -13.74
C PRO A 365 6.29 2.18 -14.19
N ASP A 366 6.56 2.57 -15.44
CA ASP A 366 6.16 3.86 -16.01
C ASP A 366 6.62 5.09 -15.20
N GLY A 367 7.53 4.91 -14.23
CA GLY A 367 8.03 5.94 -13.32
C GLY A 367 6.99 6.55 -12.37
N ASN A 368 5.76 6.05 -12.35
CA ASN A 368 4.66 6.79 -11.74
C ASN A 368 4.30 6.37 -10.32
N PHE A 369 4.12 5.07 -10.06
CA PHE A 369 3.52 4.62 -8.81
C PHE A 369 4.01 3.24 -8.35
N LEU A 370 4.18 3.06 -7.04
CA LEU A 370 4.31 1.76 -6.38
C LEU A 370 3.50 1.72 -5.10
N ILE A 371 3.03 0.53 -4.74
CA ILE A 371 2.33 0.25 -3.48
C ILE A 371 2.90 -1.00 -2.82
N ALA A 372 2.94 -1.01 -1.48
CA ALA A 372 3.23 -2.18 -0.69
C ALA A 372 2.34 -3.38 -1.05
N ARG A 373 2.93 -4.57 -1.07
CA ARG A 373 2.18 -5.83 -1.22
C ARG A 373 2.69 -6.93 -0.32
N ASP A 374 1.82 -7.90 -0.08
CA ASP A 374 2.24 -9.17 0.49
C ASP A 374 2.96 -10.01 -0.60
N PRO A 375 4.19 -10.50 -0.36
CA PRO A 375 4.93 -11.27 -1.35
C PRO A 375 4.43 -12.72 -1.50
N ILE A 376 3.61 -13.21 -0.57
CA ILE A 376 3.11 -14.59 -0.53
C ILE A 376 1.63 -14.62 -0.93
N ARG A 377 0.82 -13.71 -0.37
CA ARG A 377 -0.62 -13.62 -0.65
C ARG A 377 -0.87 -12.73 -1.86
N GLU A 378 -1.21 -13.35 -2.99
CA GLU A 378 -1.55 -12.62 -4.22
C GLU A 378 -2.72 -11.65 -3.97
N THR A 379 -2.69 -10.48 -4.61
CA THR A 379 -3.75 -9.44 -4.54
C THR A 379 -3.93 -8.75 -3.19
N VAL A 380 -3.06 -9.03 -2.21
CA VAL A 380 -3.04 -8.31 -0.92
C VAL A 380 -2.07 -7.14 -1.01
N PHE A 381 -2.57 -5.95 -0.67
CA PHE A 381 -1.84 -4.68 -0.69
C PHE A 381 -1.93 -3.97 0.65
N PHE A 382 -0.97 -3.08 0.90
CA PHE A 382 -0.93 -2.25 2.09
C PHE A 382 -0.70 -0.78 1.69
N SER A 383 -1.10 0.17 2.54
CA SER A 383 -0.87 1.60 2.30
C SER A 383 0.35 2.13 3.09
N ASN A 384 1.11 1.25 3.74
CA ASN A 384 2.22 1.59 4.62
C ASN A 384 3.53 1.93 3.88
N PHE A 385 3.62 1.60 2.59
CA PHE A 385 4.72 1.99 1.72
C PHE A 385 4.16 2.33 0.35
N ILE A 386 4.41 3.56 -0.12
CA ILE A 386 3.90 4.06 -1.39
C ILE A 386 4.98 4.88 -2.07
N PHE A 387 5.19 4.70 -3.37
CA PHE A 387 5.93 5.66 -4.19
C PHE A 387 4.96 6.36 -5.12
N SER A 388 5.16 7.67 -5.33
CA SER A 388 4.41 8.40 -6.34
C SER A 388 5.23 9.54 -6.94
N SER A 389 5.13 9.75 -8.25
CA SER A 389 5.52 11.02 -8.87
C SER A 389 4.50 12.12 -8.53
N PRO A 390 4.93 13.40 -8.38
CA PRO A 390 4.03 14.48 -8.03
C PRO A 390 3.01 14.68 -9.15
N GLN A 391 1.78 15.05 -8.76
CA GLN A 391 0.69 15.37 -9.67
C GLN A 391 0.34 14.26 -10.68
N ASN A 392 0.67 13.00 -10.40
CA ASN A 392 0.34 11.92 -11.32
C ASN A 392 -1.16 11.57 -11.29
N GLU A 393 -1.66 11.04 -12.41
CA GLU A 393 -3.07 10.68 -12.58
C GLU A 393 -3.51 9.59 -11.59
N PHE A 394 -2.62 8.66 -11.22
CA PHE A 394 -2.93 7.67 -10.17
C PHE A 394 -3.33 8.34 -8.85
N THR A 395 -2.51 9.26 -8.33
CA THR A 395 -2.74 9.89 -7.02
C THR A 395 -3.93 10.82 -7.08
N LYS A 396 -4.14 11.49 -8.22
CA LYS A 396 -5.34 12.27 -8.48
C LYS A 396 -6.60 11.41 -8.47
N ASN A 397 -6.58 10.24 -9.11
CA ASN A 397 -7.68 9.27 -9.08
C ASN A 397 -7.90 8.71 -7.66
N ALA A 398 -6.84 8.47 -6.89
CA ALA A 398 -6.93 8.07 -5.48
C ALA A 398 -7.58 9.17 -4.62
N LEU A 399 -7.17 10.43 -4.78
CA LEU A 399 -7.78 11.57 -4.09
C LEU A 399 -9.26 11.75 -4.47
N PHE A 400 -9.60 11.59 -5.75
CA PHE A 400 -10.98 11.62 -6.23
C PHE A 400 -11.84 10.50 -5.61
N LEU A 401 -11.33 9.27 -5.59
CA LEU A 401 -12.03 8.13 -4.97
C LEU A 401 -12.19 8.32 -3.46
N LEU A 402 -11.16 8.81 -2.78
CA LEU A 402 -11.22 9.13 -1.35
C LEU A 402 -12.34 10.14 -1.10
N GLU A 403 -12.35 11.27 -1.82
CA GLU A 403 -13.41 12.28 -1.66
C GLU A 403 -14.80 11.70 -1.93
N ARG A 404 -14.94 10.95 -3.03
CA ARG A 404 -16.20 10.30 -3.41
C ARG A 404 -16.69 9.31 -2.35
N ASN A 405 -15.80 8.57 -1.70
CA ASN A 405 -16.17 7.66 -0.62
C ASN A 405 -16.77 8.41 0.57
N TYR A 406 -16.14 9.51 1.00
CA TYR A 406 -16.69 10.35 2.06
C TYR A 406 -17.98 11.09 1.67
N GLN A 407 -18.15 11.42 0.38
CA GLN A 407 -19.42 11.93 -0.16
C GLN A 407 -20.54 10.90 -0.05
N LYS A 408 -20.28 9.65 -0.44
CA LYS A 408 -21.26 8.54 -0.33
C LYS A 408 -21.65 8.26 1.12
N LEU A 409 -20.69 8.33 2.04
CA LEU A 409 -20.97 8.26 3.48
C LEU A 409 -21.88 9.39 4.00
N GLY A 410 -22.12 10.44 3.20
CA GLY A 410 -22.95 11.58 3.58
C GLY A 410 -22.23 12.62 4.44
N LEU A 411 -20.91 12.53 4.58
CA LEU A 411 -20.12 13.43 5.44
C LEU A 411 -20.38 14.91 5.13
N PHE A 412 -20.40 15.27 3.85
CA PHE A 412 -20.57 16.66 3.43
C PHE A 412 -21.97 17.20 3.70
N ASN A 413 -22.99 16.34 3.70
CA ASN A 413 -24.36 16.71 4.06
C ASN A 413 -24.46 17.00 5.56
N LEU A 414 -23.81 16.19 6.40
CA LEU A 414 -23.79 16.36 7.86
C LEU A 414 -23.14 17.67 8.33
N ILE A 415 -22.18 18.17 7.54
CA ILE A 415 -21.41 19.39 7.85
C ILE A 415 -22.07 20.64 7.21
N SER A 416 -23.00 20.45 6.27
CA SER A 416 -23.67 21.56 5.59
C SER A 416 -24.69 22.22 6.51
N PRO A 417 -24.73 23.57 6.59
CA PRO A 417 -25.76 24.29 7.36
C PRO A 417 -27.19 24.09 6.85
N ALA A 418 -27.37 23.59 5.62
CA ALA A 418 -28.63 23.69 4.86
C ALA A 418 -29.33 22.35 4.56
N GLY A 419 -28.85 21.20 5.08
CA GLY A 419 -29.44 19.88 4.78
C GLY A 419 -29.93 19.18 6.04
N MET A 420 -31.24 19.19 6.27
CA MET A 420 -31.87 18.47 7.37
C MET A 420 -32.01 16.98 7.04
N ASN A 421 -31.25 16.16 7.74
CA ASN A 421 -31.69 14.83 8.12
C ASN A 421 -31.15 14.59 9.54
N ASP A 422 -32.04 14.50 10.52
CA ASP A 422 -31.65 14.25 11.92
C ASP A 422 -31.19 12.80 12.15
N MET A 423 -31.28 11.97 11.11
CA MET A 423 -30.92 10.55 11.16
C MET A 423 -29.63 10.28 10.37
N LEU A 424 -28.64 9.74 11.07
CA LEU A 424 -27.42 9.20 10.47
C LEU A 424 -27.76 7.93 9.68
N SER A 425 -27.14 7.73 8.51
CA SER A 425 -27.28 6.46 7.81
C SER A 425 -26.63 5.33 8.60
N GLU A 426 -27.13 4.11 8.41
CA GLU A 426 -26.51 2.90 8.97
C GLU A 426 -25.06 2.78 8.51
N GLU A 427 -24.81 3.05 7.21
CA GLU A 427 -23.47 2.99 6.62
C GLU A 427 -22.48 3.96 7.31
N PHE A 428 -22.93 5.19 7.59
CA PHE A 428 -22.14 6.19 8.30
C PHE A 428 -21.90 5.77 9.75
N THR A 429 -22.91 5.29 10.44
CA THR A 429 -22.82 4.86 11.85
C THR A 429 -21.85 3.70 11.99
N GLU A 430 -21.94 2.72 11.09
CA GLU A 430 -21.02 1.59 11.05
C GLU A 430 -19.57 2.06 10.80
N TYR A 431 -19.35 2.95 9.82
CA TYR A 431 -18.03 3.51 9.58
C TYR A 431 -17.50 4.33 10.77
N PHE A 432 -18.35 5.12 11.40
CA PHE A 432 -17.97 5.97 12.52
C PHE A 432 -17.37 5.15 13.67
N PHE A 433 -17.98 4.00 13.96
CA PHE A 433 -17.59 3.09 15.02
C PHE A 433 -16.57 2.02 14.62
N ASP A 434 -16.12 2.01 13.36
CA ASP A 434 -15.11 1.09 12.84
C ASP A 434 -13.79 1.19 13.62
N GLY A 435 -13.28 0.03 14.06
CA GLY A 435 -12.09 -0.10 14.91
C GLY A 435 -12.30 0.30 16.38
N PHE A 436 -13.53 0.63 16.78
CA PHE A 436 -13.86 1.04 18.15
C PHE A 436 -14.97 0.20 18.79
N LEU A 437 -16.19 0.21 18.24
CA LEU A 437 -17.32 -0.62 18.72
C LEU A 437 -17.70 -1.73 17.73
N ASN A 438 -17.27 -1.61 16.48
CA ASN A 438 -17.42 -2.66 15.49
C ASN A 438 -16.09 -2.90 14.75
N ASN A 439 -16.06 -4.00 14.04
CA ASN A 439 -14.93 -4.43 13.21
C ASN A 439 -15.35 -4.48 11.74
N SER A 440 -16.00 -3.41 11.25
CA SER A 440 -16.50 -3.35 9.88
C SER A 440 -15.40 -3.24 8.83
N LEU A 441 -14.18 -2.86 9.25
CA LEU A 441 -13.00 -2.68 8.40
C LEU A 441 -13.21 -1.65 7.29
N LYS A 442 -14.23 -0.81 7.42
CA LYS A 442 -14.61 0.18 6.40
C LYS A 442 -13.50 1.18 6.13
N THR A 443 -12.65 1.48 7.12
CA THR A 443 -11.49 2.35 6.92
C THR A 443 -10.58 1.84 5.80
N LEU A 444 -10.43 0.52 5.61
CA LEU A 444 -9.65 -0.06 4.51
C LEU A 444 -10.15 0.37 3.13
N TYR A 445 -11.46 0.53 2.98
CA TYR A 445 -12.12 0.86 1.71
C TYR A 445 -12.34 2.36 1.52
N ILE A 446 -12.58 3.09 2.62
CA ILE A 446 -12.89 4.52 2.59
C ILE A 446 -11.63 5.36 2.40
N SER A 447 -10.55 5.09 3.13
CA SER A 447 -9.28 5.85 3.03
C SER A 447 -8.04 4.99 2.82
N GLY A 448 -8.09 3.71 3.21
CA GLY A 448 -6.93 2.81 3.20
C GLY A 448 -6.57 2.19 1.84
N PRO A 449 -5.99 0.97 1.82
CA PRO A 449 -5.50 0.32 0.60
C PRO A 449 -6.56 0.17 -0.51
N GLY A 450 -7.85 0.04 -0.16
CA GLY A 450 -8.94 -0.08 -1.13
C GLY A 450 -9.05 1.13 -2.07
N VAL A 451 -8.73 2.34 -1.59
CA VAL A 451 -8.67 3.55 -2.44
C VAL A 451 -7.57 3.41 -3.49
N LEU A 452 -6.37 3.02 -3.05
CA LEU A 452 -5.20 2.87 -3.92
C LEU A 452 -5.40 1.76 -4.96
N ILE A 453 -5.97 0.62 -4.54
CA ILE A 453 -6.27 -0.51 -5.43
C ILE A 453 -7.24 -0.08 -6.54
N ASN A 454 -8.33 0.60 -6.17
CA ASN A 454 -9.33 1.06 -7.13
C ASN A 454 -8.76 2.15 -8.06
N ALA A 455 -7.95 3.07 -7.54
CA ALA A 455 -7.25 4.06 -8.36
C ALA A 455 -6.31 3.39 -9.36
N GLY A 456 -5.61 2.33 -8.94
CA GLY A 456 -4.73 1.55 -9.80
C GLY A 456 -5.48 0.83 -10.92
N ILE A 457 -6.61 0.22 -10.59
CA ILE A 457 -7.47 -0.41 -11.60
C ILE A 457 -7.97 0.60 -12.64
N ILE A 458 -8.47 1.76 -12.19
CA ILE A 458 -8.91 2.83 -13.10
C ILE A 458 -7.75 3.27 -14.00
N ASN A 459 -6.58 3.52 -13.40
CA ASN A 459 -5.40 3.95 -14.13
C ASN A 459 -4.95 2.91 -15.18
N LEU A 460 -5.02 1.61 -14.87
CA LEU A 460 -4.72 0.54 -15.83
C LEU A 460 -5.72 0.53 -17.00
N ILE A 461 -7.00 0.67 -16.71
CA ILE A 461 -8.07 0.68 -17.74
C ILE A 461 -7.88 1.88 -18.67
N GLU A 462 -7.70 3.07 -18.11
CA GLU A 462 -7.56 4.32 -18.88
C GLU A 462 -6.25 4.37 -19.67
N THR A 463 -5.12 4.03 -19.04
CA THR A 463 -3.79 4.13 -19.67
C THR A 463 -3.64 3.17 -20.84
N TYR A 464 -4.27 1.99 -20.76
CA TYR A 464 -4.12 0.93 -21.75
C TYR A 464 -5.37 0.71 -22.60
N ASP A 465 -6.36 1.60 -22.50
CA ASP A 465 -7.62 1.55 -23.27
C ASP A 465 -8.25 0.15 -23.19
N LEU A 466 -8.38 -0.36 -21.97
CA LEU A 466 -8.95 -1.68 -21.71
C LEU A 466 -10.50 -1.59 -21.69
N PRO A 467 -11.20 -2.68 -22.04
CA PRO A 467 -12.65 -2.77 -21.87
C PRO A 467 -13.09 -2.44 -20.44
N SER A 468 -14.24 -1.77 -20.30
CA SER A 468 -14.78 -1.40 -18.98
C SER A 468 -15.25 -2.62 -18.15
N ASP A 469 -15.53 -3.73 -18.81
CA ASP A 469 -15.89 -5.03 -18.23
C ASP A 469 -14.70 -5.98 -18.07
N PHE A 470 -13.47 -5.49 -18.30
CA PHE A 470 -12.25 -6.29 -18.15
C PHE A 470 -12.15 -6.90 -16.75
N ASN A 471 -11.70 -8.14 -16.69
CA ASN A 471 -11.72 -8.95 -15.48
C ASN A 471 -10.92 -8.31 -14.35
N ARG A 472 -11.64 -7.91 -13.29
CA ARG A 472 -11.07 -7.24 -12.11
C ARG A 472 -9.97 -8.07 -11.42
N TYR A 473 -10.11 -9.39 -11.34
CA TYR A 473 -9.10 -10.24 -10.70
C TYR A 473 -7.79 -10.25 -11.49
N VAL A 474 -7.88 -10.23 -12.83
CA VAL A 474 -6.71 -10.11 -13.70
C VAL A 474 -6.01 -8.77 -13.47
N LEU A 475 -6.75 -7.67 -13.42
CA LEU A 475 -6.19 -6.34 -13.13
C LEU A 475 -5.52 -6.30 -11.75
N LEU A 476 -6.13 -6.88 -10.72
CA LEU A 476 -5.53 -6.97 -9.39
C LEU A 476 -4.21 -7.77 -9.40
N ASN A 477 -4.18 -8.88 -10.14
CA ASN A 477 -2.99 -9.71 -10.26
C ASN A 477 -1.86 -8.96 -10.98
N ILE A 478 -2.18 -8.28 -12.08
CA ILE A 478 -1.26 -7.41 -12.84
C ILE A 478 -0.74 -6.29 -11.94
N LEU A 479 -1.63 -5.56 -11.26
CA LEU A 479 -1.30 -4.51 -10.30
C LEU A 479 -0.34 -5.04 -9.22
N TRP A 480 -0.62 -6.21 -8.65
CA TRP A 480 0.19 -6.84 -7.62
C TRP A 480 1.58 -7.21 -8.12
N LYS A 481 1.70 -7.71 -9.35
CA LYS A 481 3.00 -8.11 -9.91
C LYS A 481 3.87 -6.93 -10.32
N ILE A 482 3.25 -5.86 -10.80
CA ILE A 482 3.94 -4.78 -11.50
C ILE A 482 4.11 -3.58 -10.57
N TRP A 483 3.02 -3.01 -10.07
CA TRP A 483 3.07 -1.85 -9.18
C TRP A 483 3.18 -2.23 -7.70
N GLY A 484 3.04 -3.52 -7.37
CA GLY A 484 3.26 -4.04 -6.02
C GLY A 484 4.74 -4.27 -5.70
N THR A 485 5.22 -3.70 -4.60
CA THR A 485 6.59 -3.90 -4.09
C THR A 485 6.62 -4.52 -2.69
N SER A 486 7.64 -5.34 -2.43
CA SER A 486 7.96 -5.93 -1.13
C SER A 486 9.34 -5.49 -0.62
N HIS A 487 9.84 -4.33 -1.06
CA HIS A 487 11.12 -3.75 -0.61
C HIS A 487 11.00 -3.02 0.73
N HIS A 488 9.98 -3.36 1.51
CA HIS A 488 9.73 -2.88 2.86
C HIS A 488 9.41 -4.09 3.74
N SER A 489 9.51 -3.93 5.06
CA SER A 489 9.13 -4.93 6.05
C SER A 489 8.30 -4.29 7.15
N ILE A 490 7.15 -4.91 7.43
CA ILE A 490 6.30 -4.65 8.60
C ILE A 490 6.44 -5.74 9.65
N ASN A 491 7.28 -6.75 9.38
CA ASN A 491 7.55 -7.88 10.27
C ASN A 491 8.63 -7.45 11.28
N ASN A 492 8.24 -6.62 12.25
CA ASN A 492 9.08 -6.17 13.37
C ASN A 492 8.22 -6.05 14.65
N ALA A 493 8.85 -5.92 15.82
CA ALA A 493 8.13 -5.93 17.09
C ALA A 493 6.97 -4.92 17.18
N THR A 494 7.12 -3.72 16.59
CA THR A 494 6.05 -2.70 16.57
C THR A 494 5.03 -2.93 15.47
N GLY A 495 5.43 -3.46 14.32
CA GLY A 495 4.53 -3.75 13.21
C GLY A 495 3.53 -4.87 13.54
N PHE A 496 3.90 -5.85 14.37
CA PHE A 496 2.97 -6.83 14.93
C PHE A 496 1.92 -6.24 15.86
N GLN A 497 2.24 -5.11 16.50
CA GLN A 497 1.31 -4.36 17.36
C GLN A 497 0.59 -3.24 16.59
N SER A 498 0.81 -3.15 15.28
CA SER A 498 0.20 -2.13 14.44
C SER A 498 -1.32 -2.34 14.41
N ALA A 499 -2.07 -1.23 14.42
CA ALA A 499 -3.53 -1.25 14.47
C ALA A 499 -4.17 -2.02 13.31
N TRP A 500 -3.42 -2.24 12.23
CA TRP A 500 -3.86 -2.95 11.03
C TRP A 500 -3.59 -4.47 11.03
N ARG A 501 -2.85 -4.99 12.01
CA ARG A 501 -2.42 -6.41 12.09
C ARG A 501 -3.05 -7.20 13.23
N ASP A 502 -3.87 -6.55 14.05
CA ASP A 502 -4.55 -7.23 15.15
C ASP A 502 -5.40 -8.37 14.58
N LYS A 503 -5.11 -9.61 14.98
CA LYS A 503 -5.61 -10.85 14.33
C LYS A 503 -7.14 -10.99 14.41
N ASP A 504 -7.77 -10.21 15.26
CA ASP A 504 -9.23 -10.14 15.37
C ASP A 504 -9.86 -9.24 14.27
N ASN A 505 -9.05 -8.53 13.46
CA ASN A 505 -9.46 -7.51 12.46
C ASN A 505 -9.08 -7.81 11.00
N ILE A 506 -8.63 -9.03 10.65
CA ILE A 506 -8.42 -9.50 9.26
C ILE A 506 -9.08 -10.86 9.13
#